data_AF-A0A410RGC2-F1
#
_entry.id   AF-A0A410RGC2-F1
#
_cell.length_a   1.000
_cell.length_b   1.000
_cell.length_c   1.000
_cell.angle_alpha   90.00
_cell.angle_beta   90.00
_cell.angle_gamma   90.00
#
_symmetry.space_group_name_H-M   'P 1'
#
loop_
_entity.id
_entity.type
_entity.pdbx_description
1 polymer ?
#
loop_
_entity_poly.entity_id
_entity_poly.type
_entity_poly.pdbx_seq_one_letter_code
_entity_poly.pdbx_strand_id
1 'polypeptide(L)'
;RFRPGEAFKRGLLSPVVAGKMTAFQLASVLCVLLVSSLAEHHGDHSKSGYGGKGGHGSGGHAEHEKQIEELEGRVLRLGGMITEMQDYWDNTIVPEREKFRSNTNHLMAVVSELKPSNCEDTEFQCGGLEPQCINALHVCDGTTDCHNGNDEEADLCVLRAPVGTVLEAHLGGSDDCTKRKPTLFRVTITGAKQHTWFQSRLKVTADVYLEFDTDDAHSSATLSTKGYYNFARREIVLQPPEDDRLGFTCKFDGYHENHCHGEIVHEATLDTCLKFPLYKKH
;
A
#
# COMPACT_ATOMS: atom_id res chain seq x y z
N ARG A 1 -59.69 13.46 9.15
CA ARG A 1 -59.01 12.40 9.93
C ARG A 1 -57.75 13.02 10.57
N PHE A 2 -57.55 12.74 11.84
CA PHE A 2 -56.64 13.40 12.80
C PHE A 2 -55.11 13.31 12.47
N ARG A 3 -54.41 14.44 12.73
CA ARG A 3 -53.07 14.72 13.36
C ARG A 3 -52.04 13.58 13.61
N PRO A 4 -50.78 13.87 14.05
CA PRO A 4 -49.76 14.89 13.69
C PRO A 4 -48.32 14.28 13.66
N GLY A 5 -47.24 15.08 13.56
CA GLY A 5 -45.92 14.67 14.13
C GLY A 5 -44.66 15.20 13.45
N GLU A 6 -44.01 16.19 14.08
CA GLU A 6 -42.60 16.55 13.89
C GLU A 6 -41.67 15.40 14.33
N ALA A 7 -40.55 15.20 13.62
CA ALA A 7 -39.42 14.40 14.12
C ALA A 7 -38.08 14.95 13.64
N PHE A 8 -37.50 15.76 14.54
CA PHE A 8 -36.10 15.80 14.98
C PHE A 8 -34.99 15.10 14.16
N LYS A 9 -33.95 15.91 13.93
CA LYS A 9 -32.58 15.59 13.47
C LYS A 9 -32.01 14.26 13.99
N ARG A 10 -31.38 13.49 13.09
CA ARG A 10 -30.18 12.70 13.38
C ARG A 10 -29.17 12.90 12.26
N GLY A 11 -27.99 13.43 12.63
CA GLY A 11 -26.85 13.55 11.75
C GLY A 11 -26.35 12.17 11.33
N LEU A 12 -26.10 12.01 10.03
CA LEU A 12 -25.26 10.93 9.54
C LEU A 12 -23.81 11.28 9.89
N LEU A 13 -23.25 10.50 10.80
CA LEU A 13 -21.82 10.40 11.01
C LEU A 13 -21.18 9.73 9.78
N SER A 14 -20.05 10.29 9.33
CA SER A 14 -19.17 9.77 8.29
C SER A 14 -18.75 8.31 8.55
N PRO A 15 -18.45 7.52 7.49
CA PRO A 15 -17.87 6.20 7.67
C PRO A 15 -16.44 6.36 8.20
N VAL A 16 -16.26 5.98 9.46
CA VAL A 16 -14.96 5.70 10.07
C VAL A 16 -14.32 4.54 9.30
N VAL A 17 -13.03 4.73 9.01
CA VAL A 17 -12.08 3.78 8.43
C VAL A 17 -12.39 2.34 8.84
N ALA A 18 -12.89 1.54 7.89
CA ALA A 18 -13.02 0.10 8.04
C ALA A 18 -11.63 -0.53 7.97
N GLY A 19 -10.91 -0.57 9.09
CA GLY A 19 -9.76 -1.44 9.26
C GLY A 19 -10.21 -2.89 9.08
N LYS A 20 -9.62 -3.60 8.12
CA LYS A 20 -9.85 -5.04 7.93
C LYS A 20 -9.44 -5.76 9.22
N MET A 21 -10.42 -6.16 10.03
CA MET A 21 -10.17 -7.06 11.15
C MET A 21 -9.64 -8.37 10.58
N THR A 22 -8.44 -8.79 11.01
CA THR A 22 -7.90 -10.09 10.65
C THR A 22 -8.79 -11.19 11.25
N ALA A 23 -8.81 -12.37 10.63
CA ALA A 23 -9.59 -13.51 11.13
C ALA A 23 -9.30 -13.83 12.61
N PHE A 24 -8.10 -13.50 13.09
CA PHE A 24 -7.68 -13.63 14.47
C PHE A 24 -8.42 -12.67 15.42
N GLN A 25 -8.60 -11.40 15.02
CA GLN A 25 -9.35 -10.40 15.79
C GLN A 25 -10.84 -10.76 15.91
N LEU A 26 -11.42 -11.31 14.83
CA LEU A 26 -12.79 -11.84 14.85
C LEU A 26 -12.92 -13.06 15.78
N ALA A 27 -11.94 -13.96 15.78
CA ALA A 27 -11.92 -15.12 16.68
C ALA A 27 -11.80 -14.71 18.16
N SER A 28 -10.98 -13.70 18.48
CA SER A 28 -10.87 -13.18 19.85
C SER A 28 -12.17 -12.55 20.34
N VAL A 29 -12.85 -11.77 19.51
CA VAL A 29 -14.16 -11.17 19.86
C VAL A 29 -15.24 -12.24 20.03
N LEU A 30 -15.27 -13.25 19.16
CA LEU A 30 -16.17 -14.40 19.29
C LEU A 30 -15.92 -15.19 20.59
N CYS A 31 -14.66 -15.42 20.98
CA CYS A 31 -14.33 -16.07 22.24
C CYS A 31 -14.82 -15.26 23.45
N VAL A 32 -14.61 -13.94 23.46
CA VAL A 32 -15.07 -13.09 24.57
C VAL A 32 -16.61 -13.08 24.66
N LEU A 33 -17.30 -13.03 23.52
CA LEU A 33 -18.78 -13.09 23.48
C LEU A 33 -19.32 -14.46 23.93
N LEU A 34 -18.65 -15.56 23.58
CA LEU A 34 -19.03 -16.91 24.03
C LEU A 34 -18.85 -17.08 25.54
N VAL A 35 -17.75 -16.56 26.11
CA VAL A 35 -17.52 -16.57 27.56
C VAL A 35 -18.55 -15.70 28.31
N SER A 36 -18.95 -14.58 27.72
CA SER A 36 -20.00 -13.70 28.27
C SER A 36 -21.36 -14.38 28.30
N SER A 37 -21.71 -15.12 27.23
CA SER A 37 -22.98 -15.84 27.12
C SER A 37 -23.11 -17.04 28.07
N LEU A 38 -21.99 -17.61 28.54
CA LEU A 38 -22.00 -18.66 29.55
C LEU A 38 -22.18 -18.11 30.98
N ALA A 39 -21.81 -16.85 31.21
CA ALA A 39 -21.91 -16.20 32.53
C ALA A 39 -23.35 -15.79 32.91
N GLU A 40 -24.28 -15.75 31.95
CA GLU A 40 -25.66 -15.30 32.17
C GLU A 40 -26.64 -16.43 32.57
N HIS A 41 -26.19 -17.69 32.64
CA HIS A 41 -27.06 -18.82 32.98
C HIS A 41 -27.05 -19.26 34.45
N HIS A 42 -26.32 -18.58 35.33
CA HIS A 42 -26.35 -18.84 36.78
C HIS A 42 -27.15 -17.76 37.55
N GLY A 43 -28.44 -17.69 37.24
CA GLY A 43 -29.43 -16.97 38.02
C GLY A 43 -30.18 -17.91 38.97
N ASP A 44 -30.00 -17.66 40.27
CA ASP A 44 -31.00 -17.72 41.33
C ASP A 44 -31.59 -19.09 41.75
N HIS A 45 -31.24 -19.54 42.97
CA HIS A 45 -32.20 -20.12 43.92
C HIS A 45 -31.67 -20.03 45.36
N SER A 46 -32.10 -19.00 46.08
CA SER A 46 -32.10 -18.94 47.54
C SER A 46 -33.49 -19.30 48.08
N LYS A 47 -33.63 -20.42 48.80
CA LYS A 47 -34.70 -20.63 49.81
C LYS A 47 -34.27 -21.58 50.93
N SER A 48 -34.69 -21.20 52.14
CA SER A 48 -34.53 -21.80 53.47
C SER A 48 -35.02 -23.24 53.63
N GLY A 49 -34.51 -23.96 54.65
CA GLY A 49 -35.29 -25.02 55.30
C GLY A 49 -34.49 -26.02 56.13
N TYR A 50 -34.94 -26.21 57.38
CA TYR A 50 -34.48 -27.17 58.39
C TYR A 50 -34.20 -28.62 57.92
N GLY A 51 -33.17 -29.22 58.51
CA GLY A 51 -33.16 -30.61 59.00
C GLY A 51 -33.34 -31.75 58.00
N GLY A 52 -32.25 -32.46 57.68
CA GLY A 52 -32.33 -33.77 57.02
C GLY A 52 -30.97 -34.44 56.89
N LYS A 53 -30.77 -35.53 57.65
CA LYS A 53 -29.71 -36.51 57.38
C LYS A 53 -29.89 -37.08 55.97
N GLY A 54 -28.85 -37.02 55.15
CA GLY A 54 -28.77 -37.71 53.87
C GLY A 54 -27.38 -37.53 53.28
N GLY A 55 -26.63 -38.62 53.15
CA GLY A 55 -25.29 -38.61 52.57
C GLY A 55 -25.27 -38.53 51.05
N HIS A 56 -24.03 -38.47 50.56
CA HIS A 56 -23.55 -38.57 49.17
C HIS A 56 -23.59 -37.30 48.30
N GLY A 57 -22.39 -36.86 47.87
CA GLY A 57 -22.26 -36.06 46.64
C GLY A 57 -21.22 -34.92 46.59
N SER A 58 -20.24 -34.80 47.48
CA SER A 58 -19.24 -33.69 47.44
C SER A 58 -17.89 -34.08 46.80
N GLY A 59 -17.88 -35.08 45.91
CA GLY A 59 -16.66 -35.54 45.23
C GLY A 59 -16.41 -34.93 43.85
N GLY A 60 -17.46 -34.55 43.11
CA GLY A 60 -17.33 -34.15 41.70
C GLY A 60 -16.81 -32.73 41.48
N HIS A 61 -17.20 -31.75 42.30
CA HIS A 61 -16.83 -30.35 42.10
C HIS A 61 -15.32 -30.09 42.24
N ALA A 62 -14.69 -30.67 43.27
CA ALA A 62 -13.25 -30.53 43.51
C ALA A 62 -12.39 -31.28 42.48
N GLU A 63 -12.95 -32.32 41.85
CA GLU A 63 -12.27 -33.07 40.78
C GLU A 63 -12.30 -32.31 39.45
N HIS A 64 -13.44 -31.68 39.12
CA HIS A 64 -13.55 -30.82 37.95
C HIS A 64 -12.69 -29.55 38.06
N GLU A 65 -12.60 -28.94 39.25
CA GLU A 65 -11.78 -27.74 39.47
C GLU A 65 -10.28 -28.02 39.23
N LYS A 66 -9.77 -29.17 39.68
CA LYS A 66 -8.39 -29.61 39.39
C LYS A 66 -8.15 -29.87 37.90
N GLN A 67 -9.13 -30.45 37.20
CA GLN A 67 -9.04 -30.68 35.76
C GLN A 67 -8.99 -29.35 34.98
N ILE A 68 -9.73 -28.33 35.45
CA ILE A 68 -9.72 -26.99 34.86
C ILE A 68 -8.36 -26.31 35.08
N GLU A 69 -7.80 -26.35 36.29
CA GLU A 69 -6.46 -25.79 36.57
C GLU A 69 -5.36 -26.44 35.72
N GLU A 70 -5.42 -27.77 35.51
CA GLU A 70 -4.48 -28.47 34.65
C GLU A 70 -4.61 -28.03 33.18
N LEU A 71 -5.85 -27.87 32.70
CA LEU A 71 -6.12 -27.36 31.35
C LEU A 71 -5.62 -25.92 31.17
N GLU A 72 -5.84 -25.05 32.16
CA GLU A 72 -5.32 -23.68 32.14
C GLU A 72 -3.79 -23.66 32.06
N GLY A 73 -3.11 -24.47 32.86
CA GLY A 73 -1.65 -24.60 32.79
C GLY A 73 -1.15 -25.09 31.44
N ARG A 74 -1.89 -25.97 30.77
CA ARG A 74 -1.57 -26.42 29.39
C ARG A 74 -1.77 -25.28 28.38
N VAL A 75 -2.88 -24.55 28.48
CA VAL A 75 -3.19 -23.41 27.61
C VAL A 75 -2.12 -22.33 27.73
N LEU A 76 -1.66 -22.01 28.95
CA LEU A 76 -0.59 -21.04 29.18
C LEU A 76 0.73 -21.46 28.52
N ARG A 77 1.12 -22.74 28.61
CA ARG A 77 2.33 -23.25 27.94
C ARG A 77 2.22 -23.18 26.43
N LEU A 78 1.06 -23.56 25.88
CA LEU A 78 0.77 -23.43 24.44
C LEU A 78 0.84 -21.96 24.00
N GLY A 79 0.31 -21.04 24.80
CA GLY A 79 0.42 -19.61 24.55
C GLY A 79 1.87 -19.14 24.48
N GLY A 80 2.72 -19.56 25.42
CA GLY A 80 4.16 -19.26 25.40
C GLY A 80 4.87 -19.77 24.14
N MET A 81 4.58 -21.01 23.72
CA MET A 81 5.13 -21.59 22.49
C MET A 81 4.70 -20.83 21.22
N ILE A 82 3.44 -20.37 21.16
CA ILE A 82 2.95 -19.56 20.04
C ILE A 82 3.69 -18.22 19.97
N THR A 83 3.88 -17.55 21.12
CA THR A 83 4.62 -16.28 21.17
C THR A 83 6.07 -16.46 20.72
N GLU A 84 6.75 -17.51 21.19
CA GLU A 84 8.12 -17.81 20.75
C GLU A 84 8.19 -18.06 19.24
N MET A 85 7.24 -18.82 18.69
CA MET A 85 7.18 -19.07 17.25
C MET A 85 6.89 -17.79 16.46
N GLN A 86 6.05 -16.91 17.00
CA GLN A 86 5.75 -15.62 16.39
C GLN A 86 6.96 -14.69 16.42
N ASP A 87 7.69 -14.63 17.53
CA ASP A 87 8.92 -13.85 17.66
C ASP A 87 9.99 -14.36 16.68
N TYR A 88 10.15 -15.68 16.53
CA TYR A 88 11.06 -16.25 15.55
C TYR A 88 10.66 -15.90 14.11
N TRP A 89 9.35 -15.98 13.81
CA TRP A 89 8.80 -15.62 12.50
C TRP A 89 9.10 -14.16 12.15
N ASP A 90 8.77 -13.23 13.05
CA ASP A 90 8.89 -11.79 12.82
C ASP A 90 10.35 -11.33 12.78
N ASN A 91 11.22 -11.90 13.61
CA ASN A 91 12.61 -11.46 13.72
C ASN A 91 13.60 -12.21 12.82
N THR A 92 13.25 -13.40 12.33
CA THR A 92 14.16 -14.21 11.49
C THR A 92 13.59 -14.44 10.10
N ILE A 93 12.40 -15.05 10.01
CA ILE A 93 11.85 -15.50 8.73
C ILE A 93 11.42 -14.32 7.85
N VAL A 94 10.70 -13.34 8.41
CA VAL A 94 10.25 -12.15 7.70
C VAL A 94 11.44 -11.37 7.08
N PRO A 95 12.46 -10.94 7.84
CA PRO A 95 13.55 -10.14 7.27
C PRO A 95 14.40 -10.91 6.26
N GLU A 96 14.67 -12.20 6.48
CA GLU A 96 15.39 -13.01 5.48
C GLU A 96 14.61 -13.14 4.18
N ARG A 97 13.30 -13.39 4.27
CA ARG A 97 12.42 -13.47 3.10
C ARG A 97 12.36 -12.15 2.35
N GLU A 98 12.30 -11.02 3.06
CA GLU A 98 12.32 -9.69 2.45
C GLU A 98 13.63 -9.40 1.73
N LYS A 99 14.77 -9.76 2.32
CA LYS A 99 16.09 -9.63 1.70
C LYS A 99 16.18 -10.47 0.43
N PHE A 100 15.74 -11.73 0.47
CA PHE A 100 15.73 -12.61 -0.70
C PHE A 100 14.85 -12.06 -1.83
N ARG A 101 13.63 -11.62 -1.48
CA ARG A 101 12.71 -10.98 -2.43
C ARG A 101 13.32 -9.72 -3.05
N SER A 102 13.89 -8.84 -2.23
CA SER A 102 14.53 -7.61 -2.69
C SER A 102 15.66 -7.90 -3.68
N ASN A 103 16.55 -8.84 -3.35
CA ASN A 103 17.64 -9.23 -4.23
C ASN A 103 17.15 -9.83 -5.56
N THR A 104 16.09 -10.64 -5.52
CA THR A 104 15.49 -11.22 -6.73
C THR A 104 14.84 -10.15 -7.59
N ASN A 105 14.09 -9.23 -6.99
CA ASN A 105 13.47 -8.10 -7.70
C ASN A 105 14.52 -7.19 -8.34
N HIS A 106 15.60 -6.90 -7.62
CA HIS A 106 16.73 -6.14 -8.16
C HIS A 106 17.38 -6.83 -9.36
N LEU A 107 17.64 -8.13 -9.25
CA LEU A 107 18.20 -8.90 -10.36
C LEU A 107 17.27 -8.89 -11.58
N MET A 108 15.97 -9.07 -11.37
CA MET A 108 14.99 -9.05 -12.46
C MET A 108 14.89 -7.67 -13.13
N ALA A 109 14.94 -6.58 -12.36
CA ALA A 109 14.96 -5.23 -12.90
C ALA A 109 16.17 -5.00 -13.82
N VAL A 110 17.37 -5.35 -13.34
CA VAL A 110 18.62 -5.22 -14.11
C VAL A 110 18.59 -6.08 -15.37
N VAL A 111 18.15 -7.34 -15.27
CA VAL A 111 18.05 -8.24 -16.43
C VAL A 111 17.04 -7.71 -17.45
N SER A 112 15.91 -7.18 -17.00
CA SER A 112 14.91 -6.61 -17.90
C SER A 112 15.41 -5.37 -18.65
N GLU A 113 16.22 -4.53 -18.00
CA GLU A 113 16.80 -3.34 -18.62
C GLU A 113 17.90 -3.67 -19.63
N LEU A 114 18.72 -4.70 -19.34
CA LEU A 114 19.79 -5.15 -20.24
C LEU A 114 19.30 -5.98 -21.42
N LYS A 115 18.10 -6.57 -21.33
CA LYS A 115 17.54 -7.37 -22.41
C LYS A 115 17.10 -6.46 -23.55
N PRO A 116 17.67 -6.59 -24.76
CA PRO A 116 17.23 -5.80 -25.90
C PRO A 116 15.76 -6.11 -26.21
N SER A 117 14.95 -5.05 -26.35
CA SER A 117 13.61 -5.16 -26.89
C SER A 117 13.69 -5.24 -28.41
N ASN A 118 12.93 -6.15 -29.00
CA ASN A 118 12.74 -6.20 -30.46
C ASN A 118 11.63 -5.25 -30.94
N CYS A 119 11.04 -4.47 -30.04
CA CYS A 119 9.99 -3.50 -30.34
C CYS A 119 10.57 -2.09 -30.48
N GLU A 120 9.89 -1.24 -31.25
CA GLU A 120 10.23 0.17 -31.37
C GLU A 120 9.95 0.95 -30.06
N ASP A 121 10.50 2.16 -29.92
CA ASP A 121 10.32 2.97 -28.70
C ASP A 121 8.86 3.33 -28.40
N THR A 122 7.99 3.32 -29.42
CA THR A 122 6.55 3.62 -29.29
C THR A 122 5.69 2.37 -29.07
N GLU A 123 6.32 1.21 -28.99
CA GLU A 123 5.68 -0.09 -28.83
C GLU A 123 5.88 -0.65 -27.42
N PHE A 124 5.00 -1.59 -27.06
CA PHE A 124 5.04 -2.35 -25.83
C PHE A 124 5.28 -3.83 -26.15
N GLN A 125 6.20 -4.45 -25.41
CA GLN A 125 6.50 -5.88 -25.54
C GLN A 125 5.57 -6.68 -24.63
N CYS A 126 4.68 -7.48 -25.23
CA CYS A 126 3.73 -8.34 -24.53
C CYS A 126 4.41 -9.41 -23.66
N GLY A 127 5.70 -9.71 -23.90
CA GLY A 127 6.43 -10.73 -23.17
C GLY A 127 5.98 -12.13 -23.57
N GLY A 128 6.19 -13.11 -22.68
CA GLY A 128 5.90 -14.52 -22.97
C GLY A 128 6.94 -15.21 -23.87
N LEU A 129 6.57 -16.40 -24.36
CA LEU A 129 7.42 -17.24 -25.22
C LEU A 129 7.44 -16.76 -26.67
N GLU A 130 6.33 -16.18 -27.13
CA GLU A 130 6.20 -15.60 -28.46
C GLU A 130 6.25 -14.07 -28.33
N PRO A 131 7.35 -13.41 -28.73
CA PRO A 131 7.46 -11.97 -28.61
C PRO A 131 6.45 -11.30 -29.54
N GLN A 132 5.65 -10.40 -28.98
CA GLN A 132 4.68 -9.59 -29.71
C GLN A 132 4.86 -8.13 -29.29
N CYS A 133 4.88 -7.26 -30.29
CA CYS A 133 4.90 -5.82 -30.10
C CYS A 133 3.54 -5.26 -30.47
N ILE A 134 2.98 -4.43 -29.60
CA ILE A 134 1.75 -3.66 -29.84
C ILE A 134 2.04 -2.18 -29.63
N ASN A 135 1.18 -1.28 -30.11
CA ASN A 135 1.36 0.14 -29.84
C ASN A 135 1.23 0.42 -28.33
N ALA A 136 2.08 1.29 -27.75
CA ALA A 136 1.99 1.64 -26.33
C ALA A 136 0.64 2.29 -25.94
N LEU A 137 -0.14 2.80 -26.89
CA LEU A 137 -1.49 3.31 -26.66
C LEU A 137 -2.54 2.23 -26.47
N HIS A 138 -2.24 0.97 -26.78
CA HIS A 138 -3.12 -0.18 -26.54
C HIS A 138 -2.97 -0.78 -25.14
N VAL A 139 -1.96 -0.35 -24.38
CA VAL A 139 -1.76 -0.85 -23.02
C VAL A 139 -2.78 -0.23 -22.07
N CYS A 140 -3.53 -1.08 -21.36
CA CYS A 140 -4.55 -0.68 -20.39
C CYS A 140 -5.64 0.22 -21.02
N ASP A 141 -6.01 -0.05 -22.27
CA ASP A 141 -7.07 0.65 -22.97
C ASP A 141 -8.46 0.03 -22.74
N GLY A 142 -8.50 -1.17 -22.15
CA GLY A 142 -9.69 -1.95 -21.86
C GLY A 142 -9.98 -3.04 -22.90
N THR A 143 -9.11 -3.20 -23.90
CA THR A 143 -9.18 -4.21 -24.96
C THR A 143 -7.93 -5.07 -24.92
N THR A 144 -8.09 -6.38 -25.08
CA THR A 144 -6.95 -7.29 -25.14
C THR A 144 -6.36 -7.33 -26.55
N ASP A 145 -5.17 -6.76 -26.72
CA ASP A 145 -4.39 -6.72 -27.95
C ASP A 145 -3.19 -7.69 -27.93
N CYS A 146 -2.61 -7.99 -26.77
CA CYS A 146 -1.63 -9.07 -26.67
C CYS A 146 -2.32 -10.43 -26.72
N HIS A 147 -1.73 -11.41 -27.44
CA HIS A 147 -2.24 -12.79 -27.47
C HIS A 147 -2.30 -13.44 -26.08
N ASN A 148 -1.43 -13.01 -25.16
CA ASN A 148 -1.37 -13.47 -23.78
C ASN A 148 -2.17 -12.58 -22.79
N GLY A 149 -2.75 -11.46 -23.26
CA GLY A 149 -3.51 -10.51 -22.44
C GLY A 149 -2.71 -9.68 -21.43
N ASN A 150 -1.38 -9.67 -21.52
CA ASN A 150 -0.50 -8.96 -20.58
C ASN A 150 -0.72 -7.43 -20.57
N ASP A 151 -1.14 -6.87 -21.71
CA ASP A 151 -1.48 -5.46 -21.87
C ASP A 151 -2.66 -5.00 -20.99
N GLU A 152 -3.51 -5.94 -20.55
CA GLU A 152 -4.68 -5.68 -19.70
C GLU A 152 -4.56 -6.33 -18.31
N GLU A 153 -3.38 -6.83 -17.95
CA GLU A 153 -3.16 -7.46 -16.65
C GLU A 153 -3.24 -6.44 -15.51
N ALA A 154 -3.87 -6.82 -14.40
CA ALA A 154 -4.10 -5.92 -13.26
C ALA A 154 -2.80 -5.37 -12.63
N ASP A 155 -1.70 -6.14 -12.68
CA ASP A 155 -0.40 -5.65 -12.21
C ASP A 155 0.19 -4.60 -13.17
N LEU A 156 -0.04 -4.69 -14.47
CA LEU A 156 0.40 -3.66 -15.41
C LEU A 156 -0.44 -2.39 -15.28
N CYS A 157 -1.77 -2.54 -15.17
CA CYS A 157 -2.74 -1.45 -15.17
C CYS A 157 -2.97 -0.80 -13.79
N VAL A 158 -2.00 -0.92 -12.88
CA VAL A 158 -2.04 -0.27 -11.57
C VAL A 158 -1.22 1.02 -11.56
N LEU A 159 -1.82 2.08 -11.00
CA LEU A 159 -1.08 3.30 -10.71
C LEU A 159 -0.10 3.04 -9.56
N ARG A 160 1.20 2.96 -9.89
CA ARG A 160 2.26 2.67 -8.89
C ARG A 160 2.45 3.76 -7.84
N ALA A 161 2.00 4.99 -8.11
CA ALA A 161 1.97 6.10 -7.16
C ALA A 161 0.54 6.68 -7.04
N PRO A 162 -0.34 6.08 -6.22
CA PRO A 162 -1.69 6.58 -6.00
C PRO A 162 -1.70 7.99 -5.38
N VAL A 163 -2.85 8.66 -5.45
CA VAL A 163 -3.05 9.97 -4.82
C VAL A 163 -2.68 9.92 -3.33
N GLY A 164 -1.93 10.91 -2.88
CA GLY A 164 -1.33 10.96 -1.54
C GLY A 164 0.06 10.37 -1.44
N THR A 165 0.57 9.70 -2.49
CA THR A 165 1.96 9.24 -2.51
C THR A 165 2.91 10.42 -2.48
N VAL A 166 3.89 10.36 -1.57
CA VAL A 166 5.00 11.30 -1.47
C VAL A 166 6.28 10.57 -1.89
N LEU A 167 6.95 11.09 -2.92
CA LEU A 167 8.23 10.62 -3.42
C LEU A 167 9.30 11.65 -3.06
N GLU A 168 10.39 11.23 -2.44
CA GLU A 168 11.42 12.12 -1.90
C GLU A 168 12.82 11.68 -2.34
N ALA A 169 13.63 12.65 -2.73
CA ALA A 169 15.05 12.50 -3.02
C ALA A 169 15.85 13.62 -2.36
N HIS A 170 16.95 13.23 -1.73
CA HIS A 170 17.99 14.14 -1.29
C HIS A 170 19.04 14.22 -2.41
N LEU A 171 19.23 15.42 -2.96
CA LEU A 171 20.13 15.64 -4.07
C LEU A 171 21.50 16.06 -3.52
N GLY A 172 22.53 15.29 -3.87
CA GLY A 172 23.92 15.61 -3.60
C GLY A 172 24.73 15.39 -4.88
N GLY A 173 25.23 16.46 -5.49
CA GLY A 173 25.97 16.39 -6.75
C GLY A 173 26.04 17.73 -7.49
N SER A 174 26.71 17.75 -8.63
CA SER A 174 26.68 18.90 -9.55
C SER A 174 25.31 18.94 -10.23
N ASP A 175 24.49 19.91 -9.86
CA ASP A 175 23.29 20.28 -10.60
C ASP A 175 23.62 21.45 -11.51
N ASP A 176 23.89 21.11 -12.78
CA ASP A 176 24.14 22.07 -13.85
C ASP A 176 22.88 22.38 -14.67
N CYS A 177 21.73 21.83 -14.25
CA CYS A 177 20.48 21.92 -14.99
C CYS A 177 19.48 22.87 -14.34
N THR A 178 19.17 22.67 -13.06
CA THR A 178 18.11 23.46 -12.41
C THR A 178 18.64 24.82 -11.97
N LYS A 179 17.77 25.83 -12.01
CA LYS A 179 18.12 27.18 -11.56
C LYS A 179 18.36 27.26 -10.06
N ARG A 180 17.61 26.48 -9.26
CA ARG A 180 17.60 26.57 -7.80
C ARG A 180 18.59 25.63 -7.11
N LYS A 181 19.13 24.64 -7.82
CA LYS A 181 20.05 23.63 -7.26
C LYS A 181 19.54 23.04 -5.94
N PRO A 182 18.34 22.42 -5.95
CA PRO A 182 17.71 21.95 -4.72
C PRO A 182 18.52 20.84 -4.05
N THR A 183 18.53 20.86 -2.72
CA THR A 183 19.09 19.80 -1.86
C THR A 183 18.03 18.76 -1.50
N LEU A 184 16.75 19.13 -1.51
CA LEU A 184 15.61 18.23 -1.38
C LEU A 184 14.67 18.41 -2.57
N PHE A 185 14.28 17.29 -3.18
CA PHE A 185 13.27 17.23 -4.22
C PHE A 185 12.16 16.26 -3.80
N ARG A 186 10.95 16.77 -3.59
CA ARG A 186 9.80 15.99 -3.17
C ARG A 186 8.64 16.18 -4.14
N VAL A 187 8.05 15.08 -4.60
CA VAL A 187 6.87 15.07 -5.45
C VAL A 187 5.71 14.46 -4.67
N THR A 188 4.60 15.19 -4.57
CA THR A 188 3.37 14.72 -3.95
C THR A 188 2.30 14.57 -5.01
N ILE A 189 1.75 13.37 -5.19
CA ILE A 189 0.66 13.12 -6.12
C ILE A 189 -0.65 13.63 -5.52
N THR A 190 -1.19 14.72 -6.05
CA THR A 190 -2.39 15.38 -5.51
C THR A 190 -3.68 14.92 -6.17
N GLY A 191 -3.59 14.37 -7.39
CA GLY A 191 -4.76 13.91 -8.13
C GLY A 191 -4.39 12.96 -9.25
N ALA A 192 -5.29 12.02 -9.51
CA ALA A 192 -5.17 11.05 -10.58
C ALA A 192 -6.56 10.80 -11.15
N LYS A 193 -6.74 11.00 -12.46
CA LYS A 193 -8.02 10.86 -13.15
C LYS A 193 -7.85 10.13 -14.47
N GLN A 194 -8.55 9.00 -14.61
CA GLN A 194 -8.68 8.30 -15.89
C GLN A 194 -9.82 8.89 -16.69
N HIS A 195 -9.64 8.98 -18.01
CA HIS A 195 -10.72 9.33 -18.92
C HIS A 195 -11.42 8.05 -19.37
N THR A 196 -12.76 8.08 -19.44
CA THR A 196 -13.55 6.89 -19.83
C THR A 196 -13.32 6.46 -21.29
N TRP A 197 -12.98 7.42 -22.16
CA TRP A 197 -12.73 7.21 -23.59
C TRP A 197 -11.24 7.06 -23.94
N PHE A 198 -10.35 7.19 -22.96
CA PHE A 198 -8.91 7.03 -23.15
C PHE A 198 -8.27 6.53 -21.85
N GLN A 199 -8.11 5.21 -21.77
CA GLN A 199 -7.71 4.52 -20.55
C GLN A 199 -6.20 4.28 -20.48
N SER A 200 -5.50 4.27 -21.61
CA SER A 200 -4.05 4.00 -21.73
C SER A 200 -3.15 5.03 -21.05
N ARG A 201 -3.70 6.20 -20.68
CA ARG A 201 -2.99 7.20 -19.87
C ARG A 201 -3.90 7.77 -18.80
N LEU A 202 -3.33 7.94 -17.62
CA LEU A 202 -4.00 8.56 -16.48
C LEU A 202 -3.56 10.01 -16.36
N LYS A 203 -4.48 10.97 -16.29
CA LYS A 203 -4.10 12.36 -16.02
C LYS A 203 -3.67 12.48 -14.55
N VAL A 204 -2.50 13.05 -14.31
CA VAL A 204 -1.93 13.22 -12.96
C VAL A 204 -1.76 14.72 -12.66
N THR A 205 -2.06 15.10 -11.43
CA THR A 205 -1.66 16.40 -10.86
C THR A 205 -0.76 16.13 -9.66
N ALA A 206 0.26 16.97 -9.51
CA ALA A 206 1.25 16.81 -8.46
C ALA A 206 1.79 18.17 -8.00
N ASP A 207 2.23 18.21 -6.75
CA ASP A 207 2.97 19.34 -6.20
C ASP A 207 4.44 18.93 -6.00
N VAL A 208 5.34 19.74 -6.55
CA VAL A 208 6.78 19.59 -6.41
C VAL A 208 7.26 20.54 -5.32
N TYR A 209 7.70 20.00 -4.20
CA TYR A 209 8.31 20.73 -3.10
C TYR A 209 9.83 20.63 -3.17
N LEU A 210 10.49 21.78 -3.09
CA LEU A 210 11.94 21.92 -3.19
C LEU A 210 12.47 22.60 -1.94
N GLU A 211 13.61 22.14 -1.43
CA GLU A 211 14.46 22.89 -0.50
C GLU A 211 15.77 23.21 -1.20
N PHE A 212 16.24 24.44 -1.06
CA PHE A 212 17.44 24.95 -1.72
C PHE A 212 18.08 26.05 -0.88
N ASP A 213 19.37 26.25 -1.09
CA ASP A 213 20.14 27.26 -0.36
C ASP A 213 20.30 28.50 -1.23
N THR A 214 20.01 29.67 -0.66
CA THR A 214 20.38 30.96 -1.23
C THR A 214 21.55 31.54 -0.43
N ASP A 215 22.20 32.59 -0.95
CA ASP A 215 23.34 33.23 -0.28
C ASP A 215 23.05 33.66 1.17
N ASP A 216 21.78 33.90 1.50
CA ASP A 216 21.35 34.44 2.79
C ASP A 216 20.58 33.44 3.68
N ALA A 217 19.98 32.37 3.11
CA ALA A 217 19.13 31.46 3.89
C ALA A 217 18.79 30.12 3.19
N HIS A 218 18.42 29.12 4.00
CA HIS A 218 17.67 27.95 3.54
C HIS A 218 16.26 28.36 3.11
N SER A 219 15.92 28.12 1.84
CA SER A 219 14.66 28.50 1.22
C SER A 219 13.91 27.27 0.72
N SER A 220 12.59 27.40 0.56
CA SER A 220 11.76 26.34 -0.03
C SER A 220 10.73 26.89 -0.99
N ALA A 221 10.28 26.04 -1.91
CA ALA A 221 9.25 26.37 -2.89
C ALA A 221 8.33 25.18 -3.13
N THR A 222 7.05 25.46 -3.37
CA THR A 222 6.07 24.46 -3.81
C THR A 222 5.53 24.88 -5.17
N LEU A 223 5.64 23.98 -6.15
CA LEU A 223 5.26 24.22 -7.53
C LEU A 223 4.23 23.19 -7.97
N SER A 224 3.02 23.64 -8.30
CA SER A 224 1.98 22.75 -8.82
C SER A 224 2.18 22.47 -10.30
N THR A 225 2.10 21.21 -10.69
CA THR A 225 2.22 20.77 -12.08
C THR A 225 1.18 19.72 -12.43
N LYS A 226 1.02 19.51 -13.74
CA LYS A 226 0.13 18.52 -14.34
C LYS A 226 0.93 17.64 -15.27
N GLY A 227 0.41 16.46 -15.50
CA GLY A 227 1.08 15.46 -16.30
C GLY A 227 0.19 14.27 -16.56
N TYR A 228 0.83 13.14 -16.83
CA TYR A 228 0.14 11.88 -17.00
C TYR A 228 1.00 10.71 -16.52
N TYR A 229 0.33 9.61 -16.19
CA TYR A 229 0.93 8.30 -16.02
C TYR A 229 0.79 7.52 -17.32
N ASN A 230 1.88 6.91 -17.76
CA ASN A 230 1.94 6.01 -18.90
C ASN A 230 2.07 4.57 -18.38
N PHE A 231 1.05 3.74 -18.61
CA PHE A 231 1.05 2.34 -18.15
C PHE A 231 2.08 1.49 -18.88
N ALA A 232 2.21 1.65 -20.20
CA ALA A 232 3.18 0.90 -21.02
C ALA A 232 4.62 1.08 -20.54
N ARG A 233 4.97 2.29 -20.09
CA ARG A 233 6.32 2.63 -19.61
C ARG A 233 6.46 2.63 -18.08
N ARG A 234 5.36 2.42 -17.36
CA ARG A 234 5.26 2.56 -15.90
C ARG A 234 5.91 3.87 -15.43
N GLU A 235 5.52 4.98 -16.04
CA GLU A 235 6.23 6.26 -15.90
C GLU A 235 5.25 7.40 -15.63
N ILE A 236 5.58 8.24 -14.65
CA ILE A 236 4.94 9.55 -14.46
C ILE A 236 5.71 10.56 -15.31
N VAL A 237 5.00 11.36 -16.10
CA VAL A 237 5.57 12.48 -16.86
C VAL A 237 4.87 13.75 -16.41
N LEU A 238 5.60 14.67 -15.78
CA LEU A 238 5.13 15.97 -15.32
C LEU A 238 5.68 17.07 -16.22
N GLN A 239 4.81 18.02 -16.57
CA GLN A 239 5.19 19.18 -17.36
C GLN A 239 6.03 20.17 -16.54
N PRO A 240 6.80 21.05 -17.20
CA PRO A 240 7.53 22.10 -16.51
C PRO A 240 6.61 22.94 -15.62
N PRO A 241 6.89 23.03 -14.30
CA PRO A 241 6.12 23.88 -13.40
C PRO A 241 6.45 25.36 -13.57
N GLU A 242 7.55 25.68 -14.26
CA GLU A 242 8.09 27.02 -14.44
C GLU A 242 8.49 27.27 -15.89
N ASP A 243 8.86 28.51 -16.19
CA ASP A 243 9.30 28.95 -17.53
C ASP A 243 10.72 28.50 -17.90
N ASP A 244 11.35 27.62 -17.12
CA ASP A 244 12.65 27.02 -17.44
C ASP A 244 12.55 25.84 -18.41
N ARG A 245 11.32 25.39 -18.69
CA ARG A 245 11.03 24.28 -19.61
C ARG A 245 11.68 22.96 -19.18
N LEU A 246 11.85 22.75 -17.88
CA LEU A 246 12.35 21.52 -17.32
C LEU A 246 11.19 20.62 -16.89
N GLY A 247 10.96 19.55 -17.65
CA GLY A 247 10.03 18.49 -17.29
C GLY A 247 10.64 17.55 -16.27
N PHE A 248 9.79 16.78 -15.61
CA PHE A 248 10.21 15.73 -14.68
C PHE A 248 9.55 14.42 -15.06
N THR A 249 10.34 13.34 -15.11
CA THR A 249 9.81 11.99 -15.25
C THR A 249 10.22 11.12 -14.06
N CYS A 250 9.40 10.12 -13.76
CA CYS A 250 9.64 9.15 -12.68
C CYS A 250 9.22 7.78 -13.18
N LYS A 251 10.21 6.95 -13.52
CA LYS A 251 10.04 5.63 -14.11
C LYS A 251 10.14 4.55 -13.03
N PHE A 252 9.12 3.70 -12.96
CA PHE A 252 9.10 2.54 -12.10
C PHE A 252 9.60 1.32 -12.88
N ASP A 253 10.51 0.55 -12.31
CA ASP A 253 10.99 -0.69 -12.94
C ASP A 253 9.93 -1.81 -12.92
N GLY A 254 8.92 -1.68 -12.03
CA GLY A 254 7.86 -2.66 -11.80
C GLY A 254 8.29 -3.90 -11.02
N TYR A 255 9.47 -3.87 -10.41
CA TYR A 255 9.94 -4.87 -9.47
C TYR A 255 10.05 -4.30 -8.05
N HIS A 256 10.33 -3.01 -7.92
CA HIS A 256 10.34 -2.30 -6.65
C HIS A 256 9.10 -1.42 -6.52
N GLU A 257 8.41 -1.57 -5.40
CA GLU A 257 7.21 -0.79 -5.11
C GLU A 257 7.52 0.53 -4.40
N ASN A 258 8.72 0.68 -3.85
CA ASN A 258 9.07 1.76 -2.92
C ASN A 258 9.84 2.92 -3.55
N HIS A 259 10.22 2.85 -4.83
CA HIS A 259 11.00 3.92 -5.46
C HIS A 259 10.73 4.02 -6.97
N CYS A 260 11.19 5.12 -7.56
CA CYS A 260 11.27 5.30 -9.00
C CYS A 260 12.59 5.97 -9.38
N HIS A 261 12.99 5.81 -10.63
CA HIS A 261 14.08 6.56 -11.22
C HIS A 261 13.57 7.89 -11.75
N GLY A 262 13.98 8.99 -11.10
CA GLY A 262 13.63 10.34 -11.47
C GLY A 262 14.60 10.92 -12.49
N GLU A 263 14.07 11.61 -13.49
CA GLU A 263 14.86 12.35 -14.46
C GLU A 263 14.30 13.77 -14.63
N ILE A 264 15.20 14.76 -14.67
CA ILE A 264 14.86 16.11 -15.14
C ILE A 264 15.25 16.19 -16.61
N VAL A 265 14.30 16.60 -17.45
CA VAL A 265 14.43 16.56 -18.91
C VAL A 265 14.11 17.93 -19.50
N HIS A 266 14.83 18.32 -20.55
CA HIS A 266 14.47 19.50 -21.33
C HIS A 266 13.23 19.21 -22.18
N GLU A 267 12.15 19.98 -22.01
CA GLU A 267 10.86 19.76 -22.70
C GLU A 267 10.99 19.67 -24.23
N ALA A 268 11.90 20.45 -24.83
CA ALA A 268 12.05 20.55 -26.27
C ALA A 268 12.81 19.38 -26.90
N THR A 269 13.95 19.01 -26.32
CA THR A 269 14.87 18.01 -26.88
C THR A 269 14.66 16.63 -26.28
N LEU A 270 14.00 16.56 -25.12
CA LEU A 270 13.88 15.37 -24.28
C LEU A 270 15.22 14.87 -23.73
N ASP A 271 16.27 15.69 -23.79
CA ASP A 271 17.56 15.34 -23.21
C ASP A 271 17.48 15.37 -21.68
N THR A 272 17.94 14.28 -21.07
CA THR A 272 18.05 14.18 -19.62
C THR A 272 19.26 14.96 -19.13
N CYS A 273 19.04 15.89 -18.21
CA CYS A 273 20.10 16.71 -17.63
C CYS A 273 20.48 16.29 -16.20
N LEU A 274 19.55 15.68 -15.46
CA LEU A 274 19.80 15.20 -14.09
C LEU A 274 19.02 13.90 -13.83
N LYS A 275 19.66 12.94 -13.16
CA LYS A 275 19.06 11.65 -12.80
C LYS A 275 19.24 11.38 -11.30
N PHE A 276 18.19 10.93 -10.63
CA PHE A 276 18.24 10.60 -9.21
C PHE A 276 17.12 9.64 -8.81
N PRO A 277 17.35 8.72 -7.86
CA PRO A 277 16.27 7.88 -7.33
C PRO A 277 15.38 8.66 -6.38
N LEU A 278 14.05 8.51 -6.48
CA LEU A 278 13.10 8.99 -5.48
C LEU A 278 12.49 7.80 -4.74
N TYR A 279 12.40 7.91 -3.42
CA TYR A 279 11.81 6.88 -2.57
C TYR A 279 10.46 7.34 -2.02
N LYS A 280 9.52 6.40 -1.90
CA LYS A 280 8.24 6.63 -1.22
C LYS A 280 8.49 6.90 0.25
N LYS A 281 7.94 8.01 0.73
CA LYS A 281 7.92 8.33 2.16
C LYS A 281 6.76 7.58 2.81
N HIS A 282 7.09 6.76 3.81
CA HIS A 282 6.13 6.00 4.61
C HIS A 282 5.47 6.88 5.68
#